data_AF-A0A2N2SSR5-F1
#
_entry.id   AF-A0A2N2SSR5-F1
#
_cell.length_a   1.000
_cell.length_b   1.000
_cell.length_c   1.000
_cell.angle_alpha   90.00
_cell.angle_beta   90.00
_cell.angle_gamma   90.00
#
_symmetry.space_group_name_H-M   'P 1'
#
loop_
_entity.id
_entity.type
_entity.pdbx_description
1 polymer ?
#
loop_
_entity_poly.entity_id
_entity_poly.type
_entity_poly.pdbx_seq_one_letter_code
_entity_poly.pdbx_strand_id
1 'polypeptide(L)'
;MFPFSTQSKSAPAPDAPAVSTKTSEAHPLDALTHGAFSAQTSGERTACIREWLASSPSTEQLQHVFKELSVKDKGAAKLLREKLDEIKRSKTQATIALEWADKAQALLALSKLNLADALAWQRDAAKAGAPLSKEPLAGLKAQLVERVRAIEDLQHRVQVQREAAVLLAQRIEVLSTKPWSDAQAAQEALAADVTHWQTEADALVADANWPSVDVRFVSQLHDAQAQLQLVWQAFQEALALAIAAAQDAAAPLPRVPVWADELRLARGVPLEPALTPAKPRVDPEIRAKSTAFVAEVLAKLEHEMAQGHGKASAGAANALRQALKDNGRLIDDKLEAQAHAALVAAGELEGWQRWRADQLREELVAKAEGLLNRPEGQAIGGRKMQDQLRQLRDQWKLTDQGGVPNHALWKRFDEACNEAH
;
A
#
# COMPACT_ATOMS: atom_id res chain seq x y z
N MET A 1 27.54 70.96 21.07
CA MET A 1 27.03 71.92 22.07
C MET A 1 27.39 71.40 23.46
N PHE A 2 28.13 72.21 24.23
CA PHE A 2 28.43 72.05 25.68
C PHE A 2 27.15 72.27 26.54
N PRO A 3 27.18 72.19 27.90
CA PRO A 3 27.60 71.14 28.85
C PRO A 3 26.56 71.02 30.01
N PHE A 4 26.99 70.60 31.23
CA PHE A 4 26.38 70.62 32.59
C PHE A 4 26.26 69.20 33.17
N SER A 5 26.64 68.86 34.42
CA SER A 5 27.20 69.60 35.55
C SER A 5 27.85 68.61 36.53
N THR A 6 28.74 69.17 37.35
CA THR A 6 29.69 68.54 38.29
C THR A 6 29.14 68.14 39.67
N GLN A 7 29.92 67.27 40.33
CA GLN A 7 30.06 67.04 41.79
C GLN A 7 28.90 66.34 42.52
N SER A 8 29.14 65.28 43.28
CA SER A 8 29.93 65.36 44.52
C SER A 8 30.32 63.97 45.04
N LYS A 9 31.53 63.91 45.58
CA LYS A 9 32.16 62.75 46.24
C LYS A 9 31.88 62.88 47.74
N SER A 10 31.15 61.95 48.33
CA SER A 10 30.97 61.83 49.79
C SER A 10 31.65 60.56 50.31
N ALA A 11 32.35 60.73 51.43
CA ALA A 11 33.18 59.75 52.14
C ALA A 11 32.35 58.62 52.77
N PRO A 12 32.97 57.48 53.15
CA PRO A 12 32.26 56.33 53.69
C PRO A 12 31.92 56.55 55.17
N ALA A 13 30.75 56.08 55.59
CA ALA A 13 30.31 56.02 56.98
C ALA A 13 29.79 54.60 57.28
N PRO A 14 29.85 54.17 58.55
CA PRO A 14 30.53 52.93 58.95
C PRO A 14 29.65 51.69 58.98
N ASP A 15 30.32 50.54 59.11
CA ASP A 15 29.79 49.19 59.35
C ASP A 15 28.43 49.17 60.06
N ALA A 16 27.41 48.76 59.32
CA ALA A 16 26.22 48.19 59.93
C ALA A 16 26.59 46.79 60.46
N PRO A 17 26.22 46.43 61.70
CA PRO A 17 26.64 45.18 62.30
C PRO A 17 26.11 44.02 61.46
N ALA A 18 27.01 43.09 61.15
CA ALA A 18 26.68 41.80 60.56
C ALA A 18 25.58 41.16 61.42
N VAL A 19 24.36 41.11 60.88
CA VAL A 19 23.28 40.33 61.47
C VAL A 19 23.75 38.89 61.42
N SER A 20 24.06 38.36 62.59
CA SER A 20 24.45 36.98 62.80
C SER A 20 23.38 36.10 62.15
N THR A 21 23.72 35.47 61.02
CA THR A 21 22.91 34.44 60.40
C THR A 21 22.80 33.32 61.42
N LYS A 22 21.63 33.23 62.08
CA LYS A 22 21.26 32.06 62.86
C LYS A 22 21.49 30.86 61.95
N THR A 23 22.48 30.04 62.28
CA THR A 23 22.71 28.76 61.60
C THR A 23 21.45 27.95 61.88
N SER A 24 20.57 27.87 60.88
CA SER A 24 19.46 26.91 60.90
C SER A 24 20.09 25.55 61.14
N GLU A 25 19.64 24.81 62.15
CA GLU A 25 20.04 23.42 62.33
C GLU A 25 19.84 22.68 61.00
N ALA A 26 20.85 21.92 60.60
CA ALA A 26 20.82 21.18 59.35
C ALA A 26 19.65 20.19 59.39
N HIS A 27 18.79 20.25 58.39
CA HIS A 27 17.63 19.38 58.33
C HIS A 27 18.10 17.93 58.08
N PRO A 28 17.49 16.91 58.69
CA PRO A 28 17.94 15.52 58.56
C PRO A 28 18.00 15.01 57.11
N LEU A 29 17.18 15.58 56.22
CA LEU A 29 17.18 15.25 54.79
C LEU A 29 18.24 15.97 53.96
N ASP A 30 18.95 16.97 54.50
CA ASP A 30 19.95 17.73 53.75
C ASP A 30 21.14 16.89 53.29
N ALA A 31 21.51 15.87 54.07
CA ALA A 31 22.57 14.94 53.69
C ALA A 31 22.22 14.15 52.41
N LEU A 32 20.93 13.89 52.19
CA LEU A 32 20.45 13.19 50.99
C LEU A 32 20.20 14.16 49.84
N THR A 33 19.60 15.32 50.11
CA THR A 33 19.14 16.26 49.07
C THR A 33 20.13 17.38 48.78
N HIS A 34 21.43 17.17 49.03
CA HIS A 34 22.50 18.16 48.84
C HIS A 34 22.19 19.54 49.44
N GLY A 35 21.61 19.57 50.65
CA GLY A 35 21.28 20.84 51.33
C GLY A 35 19.98 21.51 50.90
N ALA A 36 19.10 20.85 50.13
CA ALA A 36 17.85 21.44 49.65
C ALA A 36 16.86 21.94 50.73
N PHE A 37 16.97 21.51 51.98
CA PHE A 37 16.16 22.03 53.08
C PHE A 37 16.87 23.17 53.81
N SER A 38 18.19 23.19 53.88
CA SER A 38 18.97 24.31 54.45
C SER A 38 19.21 25.47 53.48
N ALA A 39 18.97 25.29 52.18
CA ALA A 39 19.17 26.35 51.18
C ALA A 39 18.25 27.56 51.41
N GLN A 40 18.82 28.76 51.23
CA GLN A 40 18.22 30.02 51.66
C GLN A 40 17.26 30.59 50.62
N THR A 41 17.45 30.22 49.35
CA THR A 41 16.61 30.66 48.23
C THR A 41 15.89 29.49 47.56
N SER A 42 14.72 29.75 46.96
CA SER A 42 13.99 28.73 46.17
C SER A 42 14.81 28.23 44.97
N GLY A 43 15.65 29.10 44.39
CA GLY A 43 16.55 28.76 43.29
C GLY A 43 17.62 27.73 43.70
N GLU A 44 18.31 27.97 44.82
CA GLU A 44 19.27 27.02 45.41
C GLU A 44 18.61 25.68 45.72
N ARG A 45 17.45 25.70 46.38
CA ARG A 45 16.70 24.47 46.70
C ARG A 45 16.36 23.67 45.45
N THR A 46 15.91 24.34 44.40
CA THR A 46 15.60 23.70 43.12
C THR A 46 16.85 23.10 42.46
N ALA A 47 18.00 23.76 42.55
CA ALA A 47 19.27 23.24 42.03
C ALA A 47 19.72 21.98 42.77
N CYS A 48 19.71 22.01 44.11
CA CYS A 48 20.03 20.86 44.96
C CYS A 48 19.11 19.66 44.67
N ILE A 49 17.81 19.90 44.46
CA ILE A 49 16.85 18.84 44.09
C ILE A 49 17.12 18.28 42.70
N ARG A 50 17.49 19.10 41.71
CA ARG A 50 17.85 18.58 40.37
C ARG A 50 19.10 17.71 40.41
N GLU A 51 20.11 18.14 41.15
CA GLU A 51 21.36 17.38 41.35
C GLU A 51 21.07 16.06 42.06
N TRP A 52 20.26 16.09 43.12
CA TRP A 52 19.83 14.89 43.81
C TRP A 52 19.04 13.95 42.91
N LEU A 53 18.09 14.45 42.12
CA LEU A 53 17.31 13.64 41.18
C LEU A 53 18.19 12.95 40.11
N ALA A 54 19.34 13.51 39.76
CA ALA A 54 20.29 12.90 38.82
C ALA A 54 20.96 11.64 39.43
N SER A 55 21.04 11.54 40.75
CA SER A 55 21.52 10.32 41.45
C SER A 55 20.54 9.14 41.40
N SER A 56 19.36 9.30 40.77
CA SER A 56 18.30 8.28 40.65
C SER A 56 17.81 7.74 41.99
N PRO A 57 17.30 8.60 42.90
CA PRO A 57 16.83 8.17 44.21
C PRO A 57 15.64 7.20 44.12
N SER A 58 15.50 6.37 45.15
CA SER A 58 14.39 5.40 45.23
C SER A 58 13.01 6.10 45.33
N THR A 59 11.96 5.39 44.94
CA THR A 59 10.58 5.93 45.01
C THR A 59 10.18 6.32 46.43
N GLU A 60 10.63 5.57 47.44
CA GLU A 60 10.36 5.86 48.86
C GLU A 60 11.04 7.16 49.31
N GLN A 61 12.30 7.36 48.94
CA GLN A 61 13.03 8.60 49.22
C GLN A 61 12.37 9.80 48.54
N LEU A 62 11.94 9.66 47.27
CA LEU A 62 11.21 10.69 46.54
C LEU A 62 9.90 11.08 47.25
N GLN A 63 9.13 10.10 47.73
CA GLN A 63 7.89 10.34 48.48
C GLN A 63 8.15 11.04 49.82
N HIS A 64 9.19 10.61 50.54
CA HIS A 64 9.57 11.18 51.82
C HIS A 64 10.00 12.65 51.68
N VAL A 65 10.92 12.94 50.76
CA VAL A 65 11.38 14.31 50.48
C VAL A 65 10.24 15.17 49.94
N PHE A 66 9.37 14.64 49.06
CA PHE A 66 8.22 15.40 48.56
C PHE A 66 7.25 15.80 49.67
N LYS A 67 6.96 14.88 50.61
CA LYS A 67 6.06 15.15 51.75
C LYS A 67 6.55 16.33 52.58
N GLU A 68 7.84 16.37 52.89
CA GLU A 68 8.42 17.43 53.73
C GLU A 68 8.68 18.73 52.95
N LEU A 69 9.18 18.62 51.71
CA LEU A 69 9.52 19.78 50.89
C LEU A 69 8.27 20.51 50.36
N SER A 70 7.16 19.81 50.12
CA SER A 70 5.93 20.42 49.58
C SER A 70 5.28 21.47 50.49
N VAL A 71 5.52 21.35 51.80
CA VAL A 71 5.07 22.35 52.80
C VAL A 71 5.98 23.58 52.77
N LYS A 72 7.29 23.38 52.54
CA LYS A 72 8.32 24.43 52.64
C LYS A 72 8.56 25.20 51.33
N ASP A 73 8.45 24.53 50.19
CA ASP A 73 8.63 25.11 48.85
C ASP A 73 7.88 24.31 47.79
N LYS A 74 6.72 24.82 47.37
CA LYS A 74 5.91 24.20 46.31
C LYS A 74 6.62 24.21 44.94
N GLY A 75 7.50 25.17 44.69
CA GLY A 75 8.24 25.29 43.43
C GLY A 75 9.30 24.19 43.30
N ALA A 76 10.14 24.01 44.32
CA ALA A 76 11.13 22.93 44.34
C ALA A 76 10.48 21.53 44.42
N ALA A 77 9.39 21.39 45.20
CA ALA A 77 8.65 20.14 45.30
C ALA A 77 7.93 19.72 44.00
N LYS A 78 7.70 20.66 43.07
CA LYS A 78 7.10 20.36 41.75
C LYS A 78 7.93 19.34 40.97
N LEU A 79 9.25 19.45 40.99
CA LEU A 79 10.16 18.52 40.31
C LEU A 79 10.02 17.09 40.84
N LEU A 80 9.85 16.93 42.15
CA LEU A 80 9.64 15.64 42.79
C LEU A 80 8.28 15.05 42.43
N ARG A 81 7.23 15.88 42.39
CA ARG A 81 5.90 15.47 41.93
C ARG A 81 5.93 14.98 40.49
N GLU A 82 6.56 15.74 39.59
CA GLU A 82 6.70 15.36 38.18
C GLU A 82 7.43 14.01 38.03
N LYS A 83 8.49 13.78 38.82
CA LYS A 83 9.20 12.50 38.84
C LYS A 83 8.37 11.36 39.39
N LEU A 84 7.61 11.56 40.47
CA LEU A 84 6.70 10.55 41.02
C LEU A 84 5.57 10.20 40.05
N ASP A 85 5.01 11.20 39.37
CA ASP A 85 3.97 11.01 38.36
C ASP A 85 4.52 10.27 37.13
N GLU A 86 5.76 10.54 36.73
CA GLU A 86 6.45 9.80 35.66
C GLU A 86 6.74 8.33 36.04
N ILE A 87 7.15 8.06 37.28
CA ILE A 87 7.33 6.68 37.78
C ILE A 87 5.99 5.92 37.77
N LYS A 88 4.89 6.57 38.17
CA LYS A 88 3.56 5.95 38.11
C LYS A 88 3.15 5.66 36.67
N ARG A 89 3.30 6.63 35.76
CA ARG A 89 2.98 6.48 34.34
C ARG A 89 3.79 5.37 33.67
N SER A 90 5.08 5.31 33.93
CA SER A 90 5.96 4.27 33.38
C SER A 90 5.60 2.87 33.87
N LYS A 91 5.20 2.70 35.14
CA LYS A 91 4.68 1.42 35.65
C LYS A 91 3.39 1.00 34.94
N THR A 92 2.44 1.92 34.76
CA THR A 92 1.20 1.63 34.01
C THR A 92 1.51 1.25 32.56
N GLN A 93 2.42 1.97 31.90
CA GLN A 93 2.87 1.64 30.55
C GLN A 93 3.56 0.29 30.47
N ALA A 94 4.32 -0.13 31.49
CA ALA A 94 4.96 -1.44 31.52
C ALA A 94 3.94 -2.58 31.58
N THR A 95 2.87 -2.44 32.37
CA THR A 95 1.77 -3.43 32.41
C THR A 95 1.07 -3.53 31.06
N ILE A 96 0.74 -2.38 30.45
CA ILE A 96 0.13 -2.33 29.12
C ILE A 96 1.09 -2.94 28.07
N ALA A 97 2.39 -2.66 28.18
CA ALA A 97 3.37 -3.19 27.26
C ALA A 97 3.45 -4.71 27.30
N LEU A 98 3.38 -5.32 28.48
CA LEU A 98 3.39 -6.77 28.64
C LEU A 98 2.15 -7.41 27.99
N GLU A 99 0.96 -6.88 28.26
CA GLU A 99 -0.29 -7.38 27.65
C GLU A 99 -0.25 -7.31 26.12
N TRP A 100 0.23 -6.19 25.56
CA TRP A 100 0.30 -6.02 24.11
C TRP A 100 1.43 -6.82 23.47
N ALA A 101 2.51 -7.10 24.20
CA ALA A 101 3.57 -7.99 23.74
C ALA A 101 3.04 -9.42 23.60
N ASP A 102 2.31 -9.92 24.60
CA ASP A 102 1.70 -11.26 24.56
C ASP A 102 0.72 -11.38 23.37
N LYS A 103 -0.11 -10.36 23.13
CA LYS A 103 -1.01 -10.31 21.97
C LYS A 103 -0.24 -10.35 20.64
N ALA A 104 0.88 -9.63 20.53
CA ALA A 104 1.69 -9.61 19.32
C ALA A 104 2.32 -10.99 19.06
N GLN A 105 2.85 -11.62 20.11
CA GLN A 105 3.44 -12.95 20.04
C GLN A 105 2.39 -14.00 19.65
N ALA A 106 1.18 -13.90 20.20
CA ALA A 106 0.08 -14.77 19.82
C ALA A 106 -0.27 -14.65 18.32
N LEU A 107 -0.32 -13.42 17.79
CA LEU A 107 -0.53 -13.18 16.35
C LEU A 107 0.62 -13.75 15.50
N LEU A 108 1.87 -13.52 15.90
CA LEU A 108 3.05 -14.04 15.20
C LEU A 108 3.15 -15.58 15.25
N ALA A 109 2.59 -16.22 16.28
CA ALA A 109 2.56 -17.68 16.39
C ALA A 109 1.50 -18.34 15.49
N LEU A 110 0.54 -17.58 14.93
CA LEU A 110 -0.47 -18.14 14.04
C LEU A 110 0.17 -18.66 12.75
N SER A 111 -0.21 -19.87 12.32
CA SER A 111 0.14 -20.40 11.00
C SER A 111 -0.54 -19.62 9.87
N LYS A 112 -1.79 -19.22 10.10
CA LYS A 112 -2.58 -18.35 9.23
C LYS A 112 -2.81 -17.01 9.93
N LEU A 113 -2.07 -15.99 9.52
CA LEU A 113 -2.22 -14.63 10.00
C LEU A 113 -3.37 -13.93 9.26
N ASN A 114 -4.27 -13.31 10.00
CA ASN A 114 -5.24 -12.38 9.44
C ASN A 114 -4.62 -10.97 9.37
N LEU A 115 -4.49 -10.40 8.17
CA LEU A 115 -3.89 -9.08 7.97
C LEU A 115 -4.64 -7.98 8.71
N ALA A 116 -5.97 -8.06 8.79
CA ALA A 116 -6.77 -7.06 9.50
C ALA A 116 -6.44 -7.04 11.00
N ASP A 117 -6.25 -8.22 11.61
CA ASP A 117 -5.92 -8.35 13.02
C ASP A 117 -4.49 -7.86 13.31
N ALA A 118 -3.55 -8.14 12.40
CA ALA A 118 -2.17 -7.66 12.49
C ALA A 118 -2.09 -6.12 12.41
N LEU A 119 -2.82 -5.50 11.48
CA LEU A 119 -2.89 -4.05 11.34
C LEU A 119 -3.64 -3.40 12.51
N ALA A 120 -4.71 -4.03 12.99
CA ALA A 120 -5.48 -3.58 14.15
C ALA A 120 -4.63 -3.57 15.42
N TRP A 121 -3.74 -4.57 15.61
CA TRP A 121 -2.87 -4.64 16.79
C TRP A 121 -2.07 -3.35 17.01
N GLN A 122 -1.46 -2.79 15.95
CA GLN A 122 -0.66 -1.56 16.09
C GLN A 122 -1.53 -0.36 16.50
N ARG A 123 -2.69 -0.20 15.87
CA ARG A 123 -3.63 0.90 16.15
C ARG A 123 -4.16 0.79 17.56
N ASP A 124 -4.59 -0.41 17.96
CA ASP A 124 -5.26 -0.64 19.23
C ASP A 124 -4.27 -0.59 20.40
N ALA A 125 -3.02 -1.05 20.20
CA ALA A 125 -1.92 -0.85 21.14
C ALA A 125 -1.60 0.64 21.35
N ALA A 126 -1.53 1.42 20.27
CA ALA A 126 -1.32 2.86 20.36
C ALA A 126 -2.47 3.56 21.10
N LYS A 127 -3.73 3.18 20.81
CA LYS A 127 -4.92 3.69 21.50
C LYS A 127 -4.94 3.35 22.99
N ALA A 128 -4.43 2.17 23.36
CA ALA A 128 -4.26 1.76 24.76
C ALA A 128 -3.09 2.46 25.47
N GLY A 129 -2.30 3.28 24.78
CA GLY A 129 -1.13 3.96 25.37
C GLY A 129 0.10 3.05 25.53
N ALA A 130 0.17 1.95 24.78
CA ALA A 130 1.34 1.07 24.77
C ALA A 130 2.57 1.79 24.20
N PRO A 131 3.75 1.69 24.84
CA PRO A 131 4.96 2.36 24.38
C PRO A 131 5.60 1.60 23.19
N LEU A 132 4.99 1.69 22.00
CA LEU A 132 5.41 0.97 20.78
C LEU A 132 6.85 1.26 20.30
N SER A 133 7.49 2.30 20.81
CA SER A 133 8.90 2.62 20.52
C SER A 133 9.90 1.99 21.50
N LYS A 134 9.42 1.33 22.56
CA LYS A 134 10.24 0.66 23.56
C LYS A 134 10.21 -0.86 23.37
N GLU A 135 11.30 -1.51 23.73
CA GLU A 135 11.35 -2.98 23.74
C GLU A 135 10.46 -3.57 24.84
N PRO A 136 9.82 -4.74 24.60
CA PRO A 136 9.92 -5.60 23.41
C PRO A 136 8.97 -5.21 22.25
N LEU A 137 8.11 -4.21 22.46
CA LEU A 137 7.04 -3.87 21.51
C LEU A 137 7.56 -3.36 20.16
N ALA A 138 8.68 -2.62 20.17
CA ALA A 138 9.30 -2.11 18.94
C ALA A 138 9.72 -3.27 18.01
N GLY A 139 10.42 -4.28 18.53
CA GLY A 139 10.78 -5.48 17.77
C GLY A 139 9.58 -6.28 17.29
N LEU A 140 8.56 -6.48 18.15
CA LEU A 140 7.34 -7.21 17.79
C LEU A 140 6.54 -6.49 16.70
N LYS A 141 6.45 -5.17 16.76
CA LYS A 141 5.85 -4.35 15.71
C LYS A 141 6.57 -4.53 14.38
N ALA A 142 7.90 -4.48 14.38
CA ALA A 142 8.69 -4.67 13.16
C ALA A 142 8.45 -6.04 12.52
N GLN A 143 8.39 -7.11 13.34
CA GLN A 143 8.10 -8.46 12.86
C GLN A 143 6.69 -8.58 12.26
N LEU A 144 5.68 -7.99 12.90
CA LEU A 144 4.31 -7.99 12.37
C LEU A 144 4.22 -7.25 11.04
N VAL A 145 4.84 -6.07 10.94
CA VAL A 145 4.88 -5.28 9.70
C VAL A 145 5.57 -6.05 8.58
N GLU A 146 6.71 -6.67 8.86
CA GLU A 146 7.44 -7.44 7.86
C GLU A 146 6.66 -8.67 7.40
N ARG A 147 5.97 -9.36 8.31
CA ARG A 147 5.13 -10.50 7.96
C ARG A 147 3.92 -10.09 7.11
N VAL A 148 3.26 -8.97 7.44
CA VAL A 148 2.17 -8.41 6.62
C VAL A 148 2.68 -8.08 5.22
N ARG A 149 3.80 -7.37 5.14
CA ARG A 149 4.44 -7.01 3.87
C ARG A 149 4.77 -8.24 3.03
N ALA A 150 5.36 -9.28 3.63
CA ALA A 150 5.67 -10.52 2.92
C ALA A 150 4.41 -11.20 2.33
N ILE A 151 3.29 -11.17 3.05
CA ILE A 151 2.01 -11.69 2.55
C ILE A 151 1.47 -10.83 1.40
N GLU A 152 1.54 -9.50 1.51
CA GLU A 152 1.14 -8.58 0.44
C GLU A 152 2.01 -8.77 -0.80
N ASP A 153 3.33 -8.92 -0.64
CA ASP A 153 4.26 -9.19 -1.74
C ASP A 153 3.93 -10.51 -2.45
N LEU A 154 3.55 -11.56 -1.71
CA LEU A 154 3.05 -12.81 -2.32
C LEU A 154 1.78 -12.59 -3.15
N GLN A 155 0.84 -11.78 -2.65
CA GLN A 155 -0.39 -11.45 -3.39
C GLN A 155 -0.09 -10.73 -4.71
N HIS A 156 0.85 -9.76 -4.68
CA HIS A 156 1.28 -9.08 -5.91
C HIS A 156 1.98 -10.04 -6.87
N ARG A 157 2.86 -10.92 -6.37
CA ARG A 157 3.54 -11.92 -7.20
C ARG A 157 2.55 -12.88 -7.87
N VAL A 158 1.47 -13.27 -7.19
CA VAL A 158 0.39 -14.07 -7.81
C VAL A 158 -0.25 -13.33 -8.98
N GLN A 159 -0.51 -12.03 -8.86
CA GLN A 159 -1.07 -11.24 -9.96
C GLN A 159 -0.12 -11.19 -11.16
N VAL A 160 1.17 -10.98 -10.91
CA VAL A 160 2.21 -11.02 -11.95
C VAL A 160 2.24 -12.39 -12.64
N GLN A 161 2.18 -13.48 -11.88
CA GLN A 161 2.16 -14.83 -12.46
C GLN A 161 0.91 -15.08 -13.30
N ARG A 162 -0.26 -14.56 -12.88
CA ARG A 162 -1.48 -14.63 -13.67
C ARG A 162 -1.32 -13.91 -15.02
N GLU A 163 -0.72 -12.73 -15.03
CA GLU A 163 -0.45 -11.99 -16.27
C GLU A 163 0.55 -12.71 -17.18
N ALA A 164 1.63 -13.25 -16.60
CA ALA A 164 2.61 -14.06 -17.33
C ALA A 164 1.96 -15.30 -17.98
N ALA A 165 1.04 -15.98 -17.29
CA ALA A 165 0.29 -17.12 -17.84
C ALA A 165 -0.53 -16.73 -19.07
N VAL A 166 -1.19 -15.58 -19.03
CA VAL A 166 -1.98 -15.04 -20.16
C VAL A 166 -1.08 -14.73 -21.35
N LEU A 167 0.09 -14.13 -21.12
CA LEU A 167 1.05 -13.85 -22.19
C LEU A 167 1.60 -15.12 -22.84
N LEU A 168 1.87 -16.16 -22.05
CA LEU A 168 2.27 -17.47 -22.57
C LEU A 168 1.16 -18.12 -23.41
N ALA A 169 -0.09 -18.08 -22.94
CA ALA A 169 -1.23 -18.55 -23.70
C ALA A 169 -1.40 -17.78 -25.03
N GLN A 170 -1.27 -16.45 -25.00
CA GLN A 170 -1.33 -15.62 -26.21
C GLN A 170 -0.21 -15.97 -27.21
N ARG A 171 1.00 -16.25 -26.72
CA ARG A 171 2.11 -16.70 -27.57
C ARG A 171 1.81 -18.04 -28.25
N ILE A 172 1.18 -18.98 -27.53
CA ILE A 172 0.71 -20.25 -28.10
C ILE A 172 -0.33 -20.00 -29.20
N GLU A 173 -1.31 -19.13 -28.96
CA GLU A 173 -2.32 -18.77 -29.95
C GLU A 173 -1.70 -18.14 -31.21
N VAL A 174 -0.73 -17.23 -31.06
CA VAL A 174 -0.03 -16.61 -32.20
C VAL A 174 0.77 -17.65 -33.01
N LEU A 175 1.29 -18.70 -32.40
CA LEU A 175 1.95 -19.78 -33.15
C LEU A 175 0.95 -20.62 -33.95
N SER A 176 -0.31 -20.71 -33.50
CA SER A 176 -1.36 -21.45 -34.22
C SER A 176 -1.80 -20.79 -35.53
N THR A 177 -1.48 -19.51 -35.72
CA THR A 177 -1.76 -18.77 -36.98
C THR A 177 -0.58 -18.76 -37.95
N LYS A 178 0.58 -19.28 -37.52
CA LYS A 178 1.81 -19.38 -38.31
C LYS A 178 1.98 -20.79 -38.89
N PRO A 179 2.92 -20.98 -39.84
CA PRO A 179 3.27 -22.30 -40.33
C PRO A 179 3.66 -23.26 -39.21
N TRP A 180 3.31 -24.54 -39.35
CA TRP A 180 3.55 -25.52 -38.28
C TRP A 180 5.05 -25.71 -38.01
N SER A 181 5.91 -25.45 -38.99
CA SER A 181 7.37 -25.46 -38.84
C SER A 181 7.88 -24.37 -37.89
N ASP A 182 7.25 -23.20 -37.88
CA ASP A 182 7.62 -22.11 -36.97
C ASP A 182 7.23 -22.48 -35.53
N ALA A 183 6.06 -23.11 -35.36
CA ALA A 183 5.62 -23.66 -34.09
C ALA A 183 6.56 -24.78 -33.59
N GLN A 184 7.05 -25.63 -34.50
CA GLN A 184 8.06 -26.66 -34.19
C GLN A 184 9.38 -26.02 -33.75
N ALA A 185 9.88 -25.01 -34.47
CA ALA A 185 11.13 -24.33 -34.12
C ALA A 185 11.05 -23.60 -32.77
N ALA A 186 9.88 -23.08 -32.39
CA ALA A 186 9.65 -22.39 -31.13
C ALA A 186 9.34 -23.32 -29.94
N GLN A 187 9.13 -24.62 -30.17
CA GLN A 187 8.62 -25.56 -29.18
C GLN A 187 9.49 -25.66 -27.93
N GLU A 188 10.81 -25.82 -28.09
CA GLU A 188 11.74 -26.05 -26.99
C GLU A 188 11.81 -24.83 -26.05
N ALA A 189 11.98 -23.63 -26.63
CA ALA A 189 11.99 -22.39 -25.85
C ALA A 189 10.66 -22.18 -25.11
N LEU A 190 9.53 -22.41 -25.78
CA LEU A 190 8.22 -22.26 -25.16
C LEU A 190 7.98 -23.30 -24.05
N ALA A 191 8.48 -24.52 -24.20
CA ALA A 191 8.42 -25.55 -23.16
C ALA A 191 9.23 -25.15 -21.92
N ALA A 192 10.42 -24.57 -22.12
CA ALA A 192 11.23 -24.04 -21.04
C ALA A 192 10.50 -22.90 -20.30
N ASP A 193 9.88 -21.97 -21.03
CA ASP A 193 9.15 -20.85 -20.45
C ASP A 193 7.94 -21.31 -19.62
N VAL A 194 7.15 -22.27 -20.12
CA VAL A 194 6.00 -22.85 -19.38
C VAL A 194 6.49 -23.58 -18.12
N THR A 195 7.59 -24.32 -18.21
CA THR A 195 8.18 -25.02 -17.06
C THR A 195 8.70 -24.04 -16.00
N HIS A 196 9.33 -22.96 -16.45
CA HIS A 196 9.82 -21.91 -15.57
C HIS A 196 8.65 -21.24 -14.83
N TRP A 197 7.60 -20.83 -15.57
CA TRP A 197 6.39 -20.28 -14.98
C TRP A 197 5.75 -21.22 -13.94
N GLN A 198 5.65 -22.51 -14.26
CA GLN A 198 5.11 -23.52 -13.35
C GLN A 198 5.94 -23.63 -12.07
N THR A 199 7.28 -23.60 -12.19
CA THR A 199 8.20 -23.63 -11.05
C THR A 199 8.02 -22.40 -10.16
N GLU A 200 7.84 -21.22 -10.75
CA GLU A 200 7.59 -19.98 -10.00
C GLU A 200 6.23 -20.00 -9.29
N ALA A 201 5.19 -20.51 -9.94
CA ALA A 201 3.87 -20.69 -9.34
C ALA A 201 3.93 -21.66 -8.15
N ASP A 202 4.62 -22.79 -8.28
CA ASP A 202 4.80 -23.77 -7.20
C ASP A 202 5.62 -23.19 -6.04
N ALA A 203 6.62 -22.36 -6.33
CA ALA A 203 7.41 -21.67 -5.32
C ALA A 203 6.58 -20.67 -4.49
N LEU A 204 5.55 -20.04 -5.08
CA LEU A 204 4.61 -19.20 -4.33
C LEU A 204 3.78 -20.03 -3.34
N VAL A 205 3.29 -21.18 -3.78
CA VAL A 205 2.48 -22.09 -2.96
C VAL A 205 3.31 -22.69 -1.81
N ALA A 206 4.61 -22.89 -2.03
CA ALA A 206 5.54 -23.41 -1.03
C ALA A 206 5.96 -22.38 0.04
N ASP A 207 5.62 -21.10 -0.11
CA ASP A 207 5.98 -20.06 0.86
C ASP A 207 5.29 -20.29 2.22
N ALA A 208 6.04 -20.10 3.32
CA ALA A 208 5.52 -20.29 4.67
C ALA A 208 4.32 -19.37 5.00
N ASN A 209 4.23 -18.21 4.34
CA ASN A 209 3.14 -17.26 4.51
C ASN A 209 1.92 -17.56 3.62
N TRP A 210 2.00 -18.51 2.68
CA TRP A 210 0.92 -18.87 1.76
C TRP A 210 -0.44 -19.13 2.44
N PRO A 211 -0.54 -19.79 3.61
CA PRO A 211 -1.83 -19.98 4.28
C PRO A 211 -2.55 -18.69 4.69
N SER A 212 -1.81 -17.58 4.77
CA SER A 212 -2.31 -16.25 5.16
C SER A 212 -2.73 -15.39 3.96
N VAL A 213 -2.47 -15.84 2.74
CA VAL A 213 -2.90 -15.18 1.51
C VAL A 213 -4.43 -15.23 1.37
N ASP A 214 -5.03 -14.15 0.85
CA ASP A 214 -6.47 -14.13 0.58
C ASP A 214 -6.85 -15.21 -0.44
N VAL A 215 -7.92 -15.94 -0.13
CA VAL A 215 -8.45 -17.06 -0.93
C VAL A 215 -8.66 -16.68 -2.39
N ARG A 216 -9.01 -15.41 -2.69
CA ARG A 216 -9.18 -14.96 -4.07
C ARG A 216 -7.91 -15.14 -4.92
N PHE A 217 -6.73 -14.88 -4.33
CA PHE A 217 -5.45 -15.02 -5.04
C PHE A 217 -5.06 -16.48 -5.18
N VAL A 218 -5.38 -17.31 -4.19
CA VAL A 218 -5.20 -18.76 -4.26
C VAL A 218 -6.01 -19.33 -5.44
N SER A 219 -7.29 -18.96 -5.54
CA SER A 219 -8.14 -19.36 -6.67
C SER A 219 -7.60 -18.84 -8.01
N GLN A 220 -7.19 -17.57 -8.09
CA GLN A 220 -6.64 -16.98 -9.31
C GLN A 220 -5.38 -17.70 -9.81
N LEU A 221 -4.46 -18.08 -8.91
CA LEU A 221 -3.25 -18.82 -9.30
C LEU A 221 -3.60 -20.21 -9.82
N HIS A 222 -4.51 -20.90 -9.13
CA HIS A 222 -4.96 -22.24 -9.54
C HIS A 222 -5.66 -22.23 -10.90
N ASP A 223 -6.54 -21.26 -11.14
CA ASP A 223 -7.24 -21.11 -12.43
C ASP A 223 -6.25 -20.80 -13.56
N ALA A 224 -5.27 -19.91 -13.32
CA ALA A 224 -4.22 -19.60 -14.28
C ALA A 224 -3.38 -20.84 -14.63
N GLN A 225 -3.02 -21.64 -13.63
CA GLN A 225 -2.28 -22.90 -13.80
C GLN A 225 -3.07 -23.91 -14.64
N ALA A 226 -4.33 -24.14 -14.28
CA ALA A 226 -5.20 -25.07 -15.00
C ALA A 226 -5.41 -24.63 -16.46
N GLN A 227 -5.65 -23.35 -16.69
CA GLN A 227 -5.85 -22.80 -18.04
C GLN A 227 -4.57 -22.91 -18.89
N LEU A 228 -3.41 -22.50 -18.36
CA LEU A 228 -2.15 -22.58 -19.10
C LEU A 228 -1.79 -24.03 -19.42
N GLN A 229 -1.96 -24.95 -18.46
CA GLN A 229 -1.69 -26.37 -18.66
C GLN A 229 -2.59 -26.97 -19.76
N LEU A 230 -3.88 -26.63 -19.77
CA LEU A 230 -4.82 -27.08 -20.79
C LEU A 230 -4.42 -26.59 -22.19
N VAL A 231 -4.11 -25.30 -22.33
CA VAL A 231 -3.69 -24.69 -23.61
C VAL A 231 -2.37 -25.29 -24.09
N TRP A 232 -1.42 -25.48 -23.18
CA TRP A 232 -0.11 -26.06 -23.49
C TRP A 232 -0.20 -27.51 -23.93
N GLN A 233 -0.98 -28.34 -23.26
CA GLN A 233 -1.21 -29.74 -23.65
C GLN A 233 -1.87 -29.82 -25.04
N ALA A 234 -2.91 -29.03 -25.29
CA ALA A 234 -3.58 -28.99 -26.58
C ALA A 234 -2.62 -28.57 -27.71
N PHE A 235 -1.73 -27.60 -27.46
CA PHE A 235 -0.71 -27.18 -28.41
C PHE A 235 0.31 -28.29 -28.69
N GLN A 236 0.83 -28.94 -27.66
CA GLN A 236 1.80 -30.03 -27.78
C GLN A 236 1.22 -31.21 -28.58
N GLU A 237 -0.02 -31.61 -28.29
CA GLU A 237 -0.72 -32.68 -29.02
C GLU A 237 -0.95 -32.32 -30.48
N ALA A 238 -1.42 -31.08 -30.75
CA ALA A 238 -1.65 -30.62 -32.12
C ALA A 238 -0.34 -30.55 -32.93
N LEU A 239 0.75 -30.10 -32.31
CA LEU A 239 2.05 -29.99 -32.96
C LEU A 239 2.66 -31.38 -33.22
N ALA A 240 2.58 -32.30 -32.27
CA ALA A 240 3.01 -33.68 -32.46
C ALA A 240 2.27 -34.35 -33.62
N LEU A 241 0.95 -34.12 -33.72
CA LEU A 241 0.14 -34.62 -34.83
C LEU A 241 0.53 -33.98 -36.17
N ALA A 242 0.84 -32.68 -36.19
CA ALA A 242 1.32 -32.00 -37.40
C ALA A 242 2.66 -32.58 -37.88
N ILE A 243 3.61 -32.83 -36.95
CA ILE A 243 4.90 -33.45 -37.25
C ILE A 243 4.72 -34.86 -37.82
N ALA A 244 3.85 -35.68 -37.21
CA ALA A 244 3.55 -37.02 -37.70
C ALA A 244 2.89 -36.97 -39.09
N ALA A 245 1.93 -36.07 -39.30
CA ALA A 245 1.22 -35.89 -40.55
C ALA A 245 2.11 -35.35 -41.70
N ALA A 246 3.20 -34.65 -41.37
CA ALA A 246 4.22 -34.22 -42.31
C ALA A 246 5.12 -35.37 -42.80
N GLN A 247 5.34 -36.38 -41.94
CA GLN A 247 6.16 -37.55 -42.26
C GLN A 247 5.36 -38.67 -42.93
N ASP A 248 4.06 -38.79 -42.59
CA ASP A 248 3.16 -39.80 -43.13
C ASP A 248 1.88 -39.15 -43.66
N ALA A 249 1.64 -39.29 -44.98
CA ALA A 249 0.46 -38.78 -45.65
C ALA A 249 -0.84 -39.49 -45.22
N ALA A 250 -0.76 -40.68 -44.62
CA ALA A 250 -1.90 -41.41 -44.07
C ALA A 250 -2.28 -40.98 -42.63
N ALA A 251 -1.40 -40.26 -41.93
CA ALA A 251 -1.67 -39.82 -40.56
C ALA A 251 -2.80 -38.77 -40.50
N PRO A 252 -3.56 -38.71 -39.38
CA PRO A 252 -4.62 -37.73 -39.22
C PRO A 252 -4.08 -36.30 -39.21
N LEU A 253 -4.88 -35.35 -39.71
CA LEU A 253 -4.50 -33.94 -39.73
C LEU A 253 -4.74 -33.27 -38.36
N PRO A 254 -3.91 -32.28 -37.98
CA PRO A 254 -4.10 -31.54 -36.74
C PRO A 254 -5.40 -30.72 -36.75
N ARG A 255 -5.91 -30.38 -35.56
CA ARG A 255 -7.13 -29.56 -35.41
C ARG A 255 -6.91 -28.08 -35.72
N VAL A 256 -5.65 -27.64 -35.78
CA VAL A 256 -5.27 -26.26 -36.11
C VAL A 256 -5.44 -26.06 -37.62
N PRO A 257 -6.36 -25.19 -38.07
CA PRO A 257 -6.73 -25.09 -39.49
C PRO A 257 -5.55 -24.74 -40.40
N VAL A 258 -4.72 -23.77 -40.02
CA VAL A 258 -3.56 -23.32 -40.81
C VAL A 258 -2.61 -24.49 -41.08
N TRP A 259 -2.30 -25.27 -40.05
CA TRP A 259 -1.40 -26.42 -40.17
C TRP A 259 -2.03 -27.56 -40.99
N ALA A 260 -3.32 -27.82 -40.80
CA ALA A 260 -4.04 -28.82 -41.56
C ALA A 260 -4.10 -28.47 -43.06
N ASP A 261 -4.29 -27.18 -43.39
CA ASP A 261 -4.29 -26.67 -44.75
C ASP A 261 -2.92 -26.85 -45.42
N GLU A 262 -1.84 -26.44 -44.75
CA GLU A 262 -0.47 -26.64 -45.23
C GLU A 262 -0.16 -28.12 -45.52
N LEU A 263 -0.57 -29.02 -44.62
CA LEU A 263 -0.35 -30.46 -44.77
C LEU A 263 -1.21 -31.06 -45.89
N ARG A 264 -2.44 -30.58 -46.12
CA ARG A 264 -3.25 -31.02 -47.28
C ARG A 264 -2.61 -30.63 -48.60
N LEU A 265 -2.13 -29.38 -48.69
CA LEU A 265 -1.39 -28.90 -49.85
C LEU A 265 -0.13 -29.74 -50.09
N ALA A 266 0.64 -30.06 -49.05
CA ALA A 266 1.83 -30.89 -49.13
C ALA A 266 1.53 -32.33 -49.62
N ARG A 267 0.35 -32.87 -49.27
CA ARG A 267 -0.13 -34.18 -49.74
C ARG A 267 -0.69 -34.15 -51.18
N GLY A 268 -0.72 -32.99 -51.83
CA GLY A 268 -1.36 -32.84 -53.14
C GLY A 268 -2.88 -32.98 -53.10
N VAL A 269 -3.48 -32.94 -51.90
CA VAL A 269 -4.93 -32.90 -51.72
C VAL A 269 -5.35 -31.45 -51.95
N PRO A 270 -6.17 -31.16 -52.98
CA PRO A 270 -6.72 -29.83 -53.16
C PRO A 270 -7.39 -29.41 -51.84
N LEU A 271 -7.06 -28.24 -51.32
CA LEU A 271 -7.85 -27.67 -50.24
C LEU A 271 -9.29 -27.72 -50.71
N GLU A 272 -10.17 -28.40 -49.96
CA GLU A 272 -11.59 -28.14 -50.15
C GLU A 272 -11.71 -26.64 -50.09
N PRO A 273 -12.25 -25.98 -51.14
CA PRO A 273 -12.44 -24.56 -51.09
C PRO A 273 -13.24 -24.38 -49.82
N ALA A 274 -12.63 -23.75 -48.82
CA ALA A 274 -13.39 -23.23 -47.73
C ALA A 274 -14.51 -22.51 -48.47
N LEU A 275 -15.75 -22.90 -48.20
CA LEU A 275 -16.84 -21.97 -48.27
C LEU A 275 -16.51 -20.90 -47.21
N THR A 276 -15.40 -20.17 -47.39
CA THR A 276 -15.44 -18.73 -47.43
C THR A 276 -16.78 -18.43 -48.09
N PRO A 277 -17.82 -18.02 -47.33
CA PRO A 277 -18.78 -17.15 -47.95
C PRO A 277 -17.90 -16.14 -48.67
N ALA A 278 -17.95 -16.16 -50.02
CA ALA A 278 -17.10 -15.33 -50.85
C ALA A 278 -17.06 -14.00 -50.14
N LYS A 279 -15.88 -13.58 -49.62
CA LYS A 279 -15.78 -12.30 -48.93
C LYS A 279 -16.50 -11.37 -49.90
N PRO A 280 -17.67 -10.80 -49.53
CA PRO A 280 -18.36 -9.92 -50.46
C PRO A 280 -17.27 -8.99 -50.93
N ARG A 281 -17.12 -8.77 -52.25
CA ARG A 281 -16.15 -7.81 -52.77
C ARG A 281 -16.47 -6.51 -52.05
N VAL A 282 -15.80 -6.27 -50.93
CA VAL A 282 -16.04 -5.11 -50.12
C VAL A 282 -15.42 -4.03 -50.95
N ASP A 283 -16.29 -3.13 -51.39
CA ASP A 283 -15.91 -2.01 -52.23
C ASP A 283 -14.62 -1.41 -51.67
N PRO A 284 -13.55 -1.22 -52.47
CA PRO A 284 -12.30 -0.63 -51.99
C PRO A 284 -12.52 0.70 -51.26
N GLU A 285 -13.60 1.43 -51.59
CA GLU A 285 -14.02 2.61 -50.84
C GLU A 285 -14.52 2.32 -49.42
N ILE A 286 -15.27 1.22 -49.21
CA ILE A 286 -15.73 0.81 -47.88
C ILE A 286 -14.52 0.39 -47.04
N ARG A 287 -13.56 -0.33 -47.65
CA ARG A 287 -12.32 -0.70 -46.99
C ARG A 287 -11.51 0.52 -46.57
N ALA A 288 -11.31 1.47 -47.49
CA ALA A 288 -10.59 2.70 -47.22
C ALA A 288 -11.27 3.54 -46.12
N LYS A 289 -12.61 3.61 -46.11
CA LYS A 289 -13.39 4.30 -45.06
C LYS A 289 -13.25 3.61 -43.70
N SER A 290 -13.33 2.27 -43.65
CA SER A 290 -13.14 1.48 -42.44
C SER A 290 -11.73 1.60 -41.88
N THR A 291 -10.70 1.52 -42.73
CA THR A 291 -9.29 1.73 -42.35
C THR A 291 -9.05 3.15 -41.83
N ALA A 292 -9.57 4.18 -42.53
CA ALA A 292 -9.43 5.57 -42.09
C ALA A 292 -10.13 5.83 -40.75
N PHE A 293 -11.33 5.27 -40.55
CA PHE A 293 -12.08 5.40 -39.30
C PHE A 293 -11.35 4.74 -38.12
N VAL A 294 -10.87 3.51 -38.29
CA VAL A 294 -10.11 2.81 -37.24
C VAL A 294 -8.79 3.53 -36.95
N ALA A 295 -8.08 4.02 -37.97
CA ALA A 295 -6.85 4.80 -37.81
C ALA A 295 -7.09 6.13 -37.08
N GLU A 296 -8.21 6.82 -37.35
CA GLU A 296 -8.58 8.06 -36.67
C GLU A 296 -8.88 7.82 -35.18
N VAL A 297 -9.64 6.75 -34.86
CA VAL A 297 -9.97 6.40 -33.48
C VAL A 297 -8.73 5.92 -32.72
N LEU A 298 -7.83 5.17 -33.38
CA LEU A 298 -6.54 4.77 -32.84
C LEU A 298 -5.66 5.98 -32.52
N ALA A 299 -5.51 6.92 -33.46
CA ALA A 299 -4.72 8.13 -33.25
C ALA A 299 -5.27 8.99 -32.11
N LYS A 300 -6.59 9.05 -31.93
CA LYS A 300 -7.22 9.71 -30.77
C LYS A 300 -6.85 9.02 -29.46
N LEU A 301 -6.89 7.68 -29.41
CA LEU A 301 -6.49 6.94 -28.21
C LEU A 301 -5.01 7.20 -27.86
N GLU A 302 -4.11 7.09 -28.84
CA GLU A 302 -2.68 7.34 -28.65
C GLU A 302 -2.40 8.77 -28.19
N HIS A 303 -3.15 9.75 -28.73
CA HIS A 303 -3.04 11.15 -28.31
C HIS A 303 -3.48 11.36 -26.86
N GLU A 304 -4.63 10.83 -26.47
CA GLU A 304 -5.13 10.93 -25.09
C GLU A 304 -4.23 10.19 -24.09
N MET A 305 -3.62 9.08 -24.51
CA MET A 305 -2.62 8.37 -23.71
C MET A 305 -1.34 9.19 -23.55
N ALA A 306 -0.83 9.80 -24.63
CA ALA A 306 0.36 10.64 -24.58
C ALA A 306 0.16 11.90 -23.71
N GLN A 307 -1.06 12.42 -23.63
CA GLN A 307 -1.43 13.54 -22.76
C GLN A 307 -1.78 13.12 -21.32
N GLY A 308 -1.81 11.82 -21.03
CA GLY A 308 -2.14 11.28 -19.71
C GLY A 308 -3.61 11.50 -19.30
N HIS A 309 -4.50 11.75 -20.26
CA HIS A 309 -5.92 12.00 -20.00
C HIS A 309 -6.67 10.68 -19.76
N GLY A 310 -6.70 10.23 -18.52
CA GLY A 310 -7.35 8.98 -18.11
C GLY A 310 -8.79 8.78 -18.54
N LYS A 311 -9.62 9.79 -18.33
CA LYS A 311 -11.05 9.74 -18.66
C LYS A 311 -11.28 9.69 -20.18
N ALA A 312 -10.49 10.44 -20.93
CA ALA A 312 -10.60 10.50 -22.39
C ALA A 312 -10.02 9.26 -23.06
N SER A 313 -8.91 8.72 -22.51
CA SER A 313 -8.31 7.47 -22.96
C SER A 313 -9.21 6.26 -22.73
N ALA A 314 -9.96 6.18 -21.61
CA ALA A 314 -10.94 5.11 -21.41
C ALA A 314 -12.11 5.16 -22.41
N GLY A 315 -12.62 6.36 -22.69
CA GLY A 315 -13.64 6.59 -23.72
C GLY A 315 -13.11 6.25 -25.12
N ALA A 316 -11.89 6.67 -25.44
CA ALA A 316 -11.23 6.37 -26.70
C ALA A 316 -10.91 4.88 -26.86
N ALA A 317 -10.56 4.17 -25.78
CA ALA A 317 -10.32 2.72 -25.79
C ALA A 317 -11.62 1.93 -26.02
N ASN A 318 -12.74 2.36 -25.45
CA ASN A 318 -14.05 1.79 -25.76
C ASN A 318 -14.48 2.08 -27.20
N ALA A 319 -14.24 3.30 -27.69
CA ALA A 319 -14.50 3.67 -29.08
C ALA A 319 -13.65 2.83 -30.05
N LEU A 320 -12.39 2.56 -29.73
CA LEU A 320 -11.51 1.71 -30.53
C LEU A 320 -11.97 0.24 -30.52
N ARG A 321 -12.36 -0.30 -29.35
CA ARG A 321 -12.96 -1.65 -29.27
C ARG A 321 -14.24 -1.79 -30.10
N GLN A 322 -15.09 -0.77 -30.09
CA GLN A 322 -16.30 -0.75 -30.92
C GLN A 322 -15.97 -0.62 -32.41
N ALA A 323 -15.01 0.24 -32.77
CA ALA A 323 -14.55 0.40 -34.15
C ALA A 323 -13.94 -0.90 -34.70
N LEU A 324 -13.15 -1.64 -33.91
CA LEU A 324 -12.63 -2.97 -34.25
C LEU A 324 -13.73 -4.03 -34.36
N LYS A 325 -14.74 -3.98 -33.49
CA LYS A 325 -15.90 -4.88 -33.59
C LYS A 325 -16.66 -4.71 -34.90
N ASP A 326 -16.85 -3.46 -35.33
CA ASP A 326 -17.64 -3.13 -36.52
C ASP A 326 -16.83 -3.23 -37.82
N ASN A 327 -15.52 -2.96 -37.77
CA ASN A 327 -14.66 -2.84 -38.95
C ASN A 327 -13.47 -3.81 -38.99
N GLY A 328 -13.26 -4.63 -37.97
CA GLY A 328 -12.08 -5.50 -37.85
C GLY A 328 -11.90 -6.46 -39.03
N ARG A 329 -13.01 -6.92 -39.64
CA ARG A 329 -12.97 -7.78 -40.83
C ARG A 329 -12.56 -7.05 -42.12
N LEU A 330 -12.52 -5.71 -42.09
CA LEU A 330 -12.31 -4.85 -43.27
C LEU A 330 -10.93 -4.20 -43.28
N ILE A 331 -10.26 -4.08 -42.14
CA ILE A 331 -8.92 -3.51 -42.00
C ILE A 331 -7.82 -4.55 -42.29
N ASP A 332 -6.57 -4.09 -42.40
CA ASP A 332 -5.40 -4.96 -42.55
C ASP A 332 -4.79 -5.35 -41.19
N ASP A 333 -4.11 -6.49 -41.18
CA ASP A 333 -3.56 -7.12 -39.97
C ASP A 333 -2.58 -6.22 -39.21
N LYS A 334 -1.89 -5.29 -39.90
CA LYS A 334 -0.94 -4.37 -39.27
C LYS A 334 -1.66 -3.30 -38.45
N LEU A 335 -2.70 -2.69 -39.01
CA LEU A 335 -3.53 -1.73 -38.28
C LEU A 335 -4.27 -2.39 -37.12
N GLU A 336 -4.72 -3.63 -37.30
CA GLU A 336 -5.35 -4.42 -36.24
C GLU A 336 -4.37 -4.70 -35.08
N ALA A 337 -3.15 -5.14 -35.36
CA ALA A 337 -2.13 -5.38 -34.34
C ALA A 337 -1.75 -4.11 -33.56
N GLN A 338 -1.64 -2.96 -34.25
CA GLN A 338 -1.38 -1.66 -33.61
C GLN A 338 -2.52 -1.24 -32.68
N ALA A 339 -3.77 -1.43 -33.12
CA ALA A 339 -4.94 -1.11 -32.30
C ALA A 339 -5.01 -1.97 -31.03
N HIS A 340 -4.67 -3.26 -31.10
CA HIS A 340 -4.61 -4.13 -29.93
C HIS A 340 -3.48 -3.75 -28.97
N ALA A 341 -2.29 -3.41 -29.47
CA ALA A 341 -1.18 -2.94 -28.64
C ALA A 341 -1.54 -1.64 -27.89
N ALA A 342 -2.20 -0.69 -28.56
CA ALA A 342 -2.67 0.55 -27.93
C ALA A 342 -3.76 0.30 -26.88
N LEU A 343 -4.64 -0.68 -27.09
CA LEU A 343 -5.65 -1.08 -26.09
C LEU A 343 -5.03 -1.71 -24.84
N VAL A 344 -3.97 -2.51 -24.98
CA VAL A 344 -3.23 -3.09 -23.85
C VAL A 344 -2.57 -1.98 -23.03
N ALA A 345 -1.81 -1.10 -23.70
CA ALA A 345 -1.16 0.04 -23.04
C ALA A 345 -2.16 1.01 -22.40
N ALA A 346 -3.33 1.24 -23.00
CA ALA A 346 -4.42 2.01 -22.40
C ALA A 346 -5.00 1.31 -21.16
N GLY A 347 -5.12 -0.03 -21.18
CA GLY A 347 -5.59 -0.84 -20.06
C GLY A 347 -4.65 -0.81 -18.85
N GLU A 348 -3.34 -0.84 -19.08
CA GLU A 348 -2.32 -0.66 -18.03
C GLU A 348 -2.40 0.73 -17.38
N LEU A 349 -2.62 1.76 -18.20
CA LEU A 349 -2.76 3.15 -17.76
C LEU A 349 -4.07 3.37 -16.97
N GLU A 350 -5.17 2.75 -17.40
CA GLU A 350 -6.42 2.67 -16.63
C GLU A 350 -6.22 1.94 -15.30
N GLY A 351 -5.45 0.84 -15.28
CA GLY A 351 -5.11 0.10 -14.06
C GLY A 351 -4.36 0.96 -13.04
N TRP A 352 -3.35 1.70 -13.50
CA TRP A 352 -2.58 2.63 -12.67
C TRP A 352 -3.42 3.80 -12.15
N GLN A 353 -4.32 4.34 -12.97
CA GLN A 353 -5.22 5.41 -12.55
C GLN A 353 -6.31 4.95 -11.60
N ARG A 354 -6.84 3.73 -11.76
CA ARG A 354 -7.78 3.12 -10.81
C ARG A 354 -7.11 2.92 -9.46
N TRP A 355 -5.90 2.36 -9.45
CA TRP A 355 -5.10 2.20 -8.24
C TRP A 355 -4.84 3.55 -7.54
N ARG A 356 -4.45 4.58 -8.29
CA ARG A 356 -4.22 5.93 -7.75
C ARG A 356 -5.51 6.60 -7.23
N ALA A 357 -6.64 6.40 -7.93
CA ALA A 357 -7.94 6.91 -7.49
C ALA A 357 -8.43 6.20 -6.22
N ASP A 358 -8.20 4.89 -6.11
CA ASP A 358 -8.52 4.12 -4.90
C ASP A 358 -7.66 4.55 -3.70
N GLN A 359 -6.37 4.83 -3.89
CA GLN A 359 -5.53 5.43 -2.84
C GLN A 359 -6.08 6.77 -2.34
N LEU A 360 -6.52 7.66 -3.25
CA LEU A 360 -7.13 8.94 -2.87
C LEU A 360 -8.48 8.77 -2.16
N ARG A 361 -9.29 7.78 -2.56
CA ARG A 361 -10.56 7.43 -1.88
C ARG A 361 -10.31 6.91 -0.47
N GLU A 362 -9.31 6.06 -0.28
CA GLU A 362 -8.90 5.57 1.05
C GLU A 362 -8.45 6.72 1.96
N GLU A 363 -7.70 7.69 1.45
CA GLU A 363 -7.34 8.90 2.20
C GLU A 363 -8.56 9.74 2.61
N LEU A 364 -9.56 9.85 1.74
CA LEU A 364 -10.81 10.58 2.04
C LEU A 364 -11.68 9.85 3.06
N VAL A 365 -11.79 8.52 2.96
CA VAL A 365 -12.42 7.67 4.00
C VAL A 365 -11.73 7.90 5.33
N ALA A 366 -10.40 7.83 5.39
CA ALA A 366 -9.64 8.02 6.62
C ALA A 366 -9.84 9.43 7.22
N LYS A 367 -9.92 10.48 6.40
CA LYS A 367 -10.23 11.84 6.86
C LYS A 367 -11.65 11.97 7.41
N ALA A 368 -12.64 11.33 6.77
CA ALA A 368 -14.02 11.32 7.26
C ALA A 368 -14.17 10.53 8.58
N GLU A 369 -13.62 9.33 8.65
CA GLU A 369 -13.59 8.50 9.86
C GLU A 369 -12.80 9.19 11.00
N GLY A 370 -11.79 9.99 10.67
CA GLY A 370 -11.03 10.80 11.62
C GLY A 370 -11.79 11.99 12.21
N LEU A 371 -12.85 12.48 11.54
CA LEU A 371 -13.75 13.50 12.09
C LEU A 371 -14.69 12.90 13.16
N LEU A 372 -15.06 11.62 13.02
CA LEU A 372 -15.86 10.86 13.98
C LEU A 372 -15.10 10.46 15.24
N ASN A 373 -13.90 9.90 15.06
CA ASN A 373 -13.15 9.25 16.13
C ASN A 373 -12.23 10.22 16.90
N ARG A 374 -12.70 11.45 17.16
CA ARG A 374 -11.86 12.48 17.79
C ARG A 374 -11.68 12.27 19.31
N PRO A 375 -10.48 12.54 19.84
CA PRO A 375 -10.24 12.49 21.29
C PRO A 375 -11.10 13.52 22.04
N GLU A 376 -11.61 13.14 23.22
CA GLU A 376 -12.36 14.03 24.11
C GLU A 376 -11.53 15.31 24.42
N GLY A 377 -12.08 16.49 24.12
CA GLY A 377 -11.45 17.79 24.36
C GLY A 377 -11.11 18.60 23.11
N GLN A 378 -11.16 18.00 21.91
CA GLN A 378 -11.18 18.76 20.67
C GLN A 378 -12.63 18.83 20.16
N ALA A 379 -13.36 19.89 20.49
CA ALA A 379 -14.66 20.17 19.87
C ALA A 379 -14.47 21.15 18.69
N ILE A 380 -14.78 20.72 17.47
CA ILE A 380 -14.95 21.64 16.34
C ILE A 380 -16.40 22.14 16.42
N GLY A 381 -16.62 23.45 16.31
CA GLY A 381 -17.99 23.98 16.28
C GLY A 381 -18.77 23.43 15.08
N GLY A 382 -20.06 23.14 15.26
CA GLY A 382 -20.89 22.44 14.27
C GLY A 382 -20.85 23.01 12.84
N ARG A 383 -20.72 24.33 12.68
CA ARG A 383 -20.51 24.95 11.35
C ARG A 383 -19.22 24.52 10.67
N LYS A 384 -18.09 24.53 11.39
CA LYS A 384 -16.78 24.16 10.86
C LYS A 384 -16.68 22.66 10.57
N MET A 385 -17.44 21.83 11.30
CA MET A 385 -17.61 20.40 11.01
C MET A 385 -18.36 20.21 9.68
N GLN A 386 -19.49 20.90 9.52
CA GLN A 386 -20.29 20.84 8.30
C GLN A 386 -19.51 21.34 7.07
N ASP A 387 -18.70 22.39 7.21
CA ASP A 387 -17.84 22.89 6.13
C ASP A 387 -16.77 21.87 5.72
N GLN A 388 -16.16 21.16 6.69
CA GLN A 388 -15.19 20.10 6.41
C GLN A 388 -15.83 18.87 5.74
N LEU A 389 -17.01 18.44 6.21
CA LEU A 389 -17.76 17.36 5.57
C LEU A 389 -18.21 17.72 4.15
N ARG A 390 -18.55 18.98 3.91
CA ARG A 390 -18.86 19.47 2.56
C ARG A 390 -17.63 19.41 1.66
N GLN A 391 -16.48 19.88 2.14
CA GLN A 391 -15.21 19.79 1.41
C GLN A 391 -14.80 18.35 1.09
N LEU A 392 -14.95 17.42 2.04
CA LEU A 392 -14.66 16.01 1.80
C LEU A 392 -15.59 15.39 0.76
N ARG A 393 -16.91 15.70 0.81
CA ARG A 393 -17.87 15.24 -0.20
C ARG A 393 -17.57 15.82 -1.58
N ASP A 394 -17.12 17.07 -1.66
CA ASP A 394 -16.73 17.70 -2.93
C ASP A 394 -15.42 17.11 -3.47
N GLN A 395 -14.45 16.80 -2.62
CA GLN A 395 -13.21 16.11 -2.99
C GLN A 395 -13.49 14.67 -3.44
N TRP A 396 -14.39 13.95 -2.76
CA TRP A 396 -14.84 12.63 -3.20
C TRP A 396 -15.43 12.69 -4.59
N LYS A 397 -16.37 13.62 -4.82
CA LYS A 397 -16.97 13.85 -6.14
C LYS A 397 -15.92 14.17 -7.20
N LEU A 398 -14.86 14.89 -6.86
CA LEU A 398 -13.77 15.21 -7.78
C LEU A 398 -12.92 13.97 -8.10
N THR A 399 -12.61 13.15 -7.10
CA THR A 399 -11.87 11.88 -7.27
C THR A 399 -12.69 10.84 -8.05
N ASP A 400 -14.02 10.84 -7.88
CA ASP A 400 -14.93 9.94 -8.60
C ASP A 400 -15.31 10.45 -10.00
N GLN A 401 -14.92 11.68 -10.36
CA GLN A 401 -15.15 12.21 -11.70
C GLN A 401 -14.23 11.52 -12.72
N GLY A 402 -14.77 10.48 -13.37
CA GLY A 402 -14.15 9.86 -14.54
C GLY A 402 -13.41 8.54 -14.28
N GLY A 403 -13.49 7.97 -13.08
CA GLY A 403 -13.04 6.61 -12.77
C GLY A 403 -14.20 5.66 -12.51
N VAL A 404 -13.95 4.34 -12.55
CA VAL A 404 -14.94 3.35 -12.07
C VAL A 404 -15.18 3.59 -10.58
N PRO A 405 -16.44 3.74 -10.12
CA PRO A 405 -16.74 4.00 -8.72
C PRO A 405 -16.35 2.81 -7.84
N ASN A 406 -15.74 3.09 -6.70
CA ASN A 406 -15.49 2.06 -5.67
C ASN A 406 -16.61 2.11 -4.63
N HIS A 407 -17.68 1.33 -4.88
CA HIS A 407 -18.88 1.34 -4.05
C HIS A 407 -18.63 0.96 -2.59
N ALA A 408 -17.63 0.11 -2.31
CA ALA A 408 -17.28 -0.27 -0.95
C ALA A 408 -16.66 0.91 -0.17
N LEU A 409 -15.72 1.62 -0.79
CA LEU A 409 -15.12 2.81 -0.18
C LEU A 409 -16.13 3.97 -0.07
N TRP A 410 -17.01 4.15 -1.07
CA TRP A 410 -18.09 5.14 -0.99
C TRP A 410 -19.03 4.89 0.17
N LYS A 411 -19.45 3.64 0.38
CA LYS A 411 -20.34 3.27 1.49
C LYS A 411 -19.70 3.61 2.84
N ARG A 412 -18.42 3.26 3.04
CA ARG A 412 -17.67 3.60 4.25
C ARG A 412 -17.54 5.11 4.45
N PHE A 413 -17.24 5.84 3.37
CA PHE A 413 -17.15 7.29 3.39
C PHE A 413 -18.48 7.96 3.74
N ASP A 414 -19.58 7.50 3.15
CA ASP A 414 -20.92 8.05 3.36
C ASP A 414 -21.43 7.75 4.77
N GLU A 415 -21.24 6.53 5.27
CA GLU A 415 -21.49 6.16 6.67
C GLU A 415 -20.71 7.08 7.61
N ALA A 416 -19.40 7.27 7.37
CA ALA A 416 -18.56 8.15 8.18
C ALA A 416 -19.00 9.62 8.13
N CYS A 417 -19.49 10.09 6.99
CA CYS A 417 -19.95 11.47 6.82
C CYS A 417 -21.37 11.70 7.35
N ASN A 418 -22.19 10.65 7.51
CA ASN A 418 -23.55 10.72 8.04
C ASN A 418 -23.58 10.59 9.56
N GLU A 419 -22.71 9.76 10.15
CA GLU A 419 -22.56 9.69 11.60
C GLU A 419 -21.92 10.96 12.19
N ALA A 420 -21.18 11.71 11.37
CA ALA A 420 -20.50 12.95 11.76
C ALA A 420 -21.41 14.20 11.74
N HIS A 421 -22.62 14.09 11.19
CA HIS A 421 -23.60 15.17 11.02
C HIS A 421 -24.68 15.09 12.10
#